data_AF-A0A1V2NXP9-F1
#
_entry.id   AF-A0A1V2NXP9-F1
#
_cell.length_a   1.000
_cell.length_b   1.000
_cell.length_c   1.000
_cell.angle_alpha   90.00
_cell.angle_beta   90.00
_cell.angle_gamma   90.00
#
_symmetry.space_group_name_H-M   'P 1'
#
loop_
_entity.id
_entity.type
_entity.pdbx_description
1 polymer ?
#
loop_
_entity_poly.entity_id
_entity_poly.type
_entity_poly.pdbx_seq_one_letter_code
_entity_poly.pdbx_strand_id
1 'polypeptide(L)'
;MAATRKSASAPAQRITADNLGAWVVKCNPAISNLPELIAGGVRSWCVREGYRSRLIEAGQPVLLWVTGATGARPQAGIWAAGRTTGPVEYSEHGKLVMPVTMDFLSTPVPREEIAPRLPELEVVRQPFMSNPSFATTTQYAVLADLCGF
;
A
#
# COMPACT_ATOMS: atom_id res chain seq x y z
N MET A 1 -20.20 1.30 -36.69
CA MET A 1 -18.77 1.03 -36.42
C MET A 1 -18.27 2.15 -35.50
N ALA A 2 -18.29 1.94 -34.18
CA ALA A 2 -17.92 2.97 -33.21
C ALA A 2 -16.44 2.77 -32.81
N ALA A 3 -15.61 3.77 -33.06
CA ALA A 3 -14.21 3.77 -32.68
C ALA A 3 -14.09 4.11 -31.18
N THR A 4 -13.67 3.14 -30.38
CA THR A 4 -13.31 3.31 -28.98
C THR A 4 -12.09 4.24 -28.90
N ARG A 5 -12.25 5.44 -28.34
CA ARG A 5 -11.12 6.32 -28.02
C ARG A 5 -10.32 5.66 -26.91
N LYS A 6 -9.07 5.29 -27.19
CA LYS A 6 -8.07 5.02 -26.16
C LYS A 6 -7.87 6.31 -25.36
N SER A 7 -8.33 6.36 -24.10
CA SER A 7 -7.89 7.39 -23.17
C SER A 7 -6.37 7.27 -23.03
N ALA A 8 -5.66 8.33 -23.39
CA ALA A 8 -4.25 8.46 -23.03
C ALA A 8 -4.17 8.52 -21.50
N SER A 9 -3.45 7.58 -20.89
CA SER A 9 -3.21 7.64 -19.44
C SER A 9 -2.39 8.88 -19.13
N ALA A 10 -2.84 9.69 -18.16
CA ALA A 10 -2.01 10.75 -17.60
C ALA A 10 -0.64 10.16 -17.18
N PRO A 11 0.47 10.91 -17.33
CA PRO A 11 1.78 10.44 -16.91
C PRO A 11 1.73 10.03 -15.43
N ALA A 12 2.37 8.91 -15.10
CA ALA A 12 2.42 8.41 -13.73
C ALA A 12 2.97 9.50 -12.80
N GLN A 13 2.17 9.92 -11.82
CA GLN A 13 2.57 10.96 -10.88
C GLN A 13 3.85 10.54 -10.16
N ARG A 14 4.88 11.38 -10.26
CA ARG A 14 6.13 11.17 -9.54
C ARG A 14 5.92 11.52 -8.07
N ILE A 15 6.17 10.55 -7.20
CA ILE A 15 6.13 10.75 -5.75
C ILE A 15 7.43 11.42 -5.28
N THR A 16 7.33 12.46 -4.46
CA THR A 16 8.42 13.16 -3.78
C THR A 16 8.15 13.17 -2.28
N ALA A 17 9.11 13.63 -1.48
CA ALA A 17 8.87 13.84 -0.05
C ALA A 17 7.66 14.77 0.20
N ASP A 18 7.51 15.82 -0.63
CA ASP A 18 6.48 16.85 -0.45
C ASP A 18 5.05 16.38 -0.73
N ASN A 19 4.87 15.35 -1.57
CA ASN A 19 3.54 14.88 -1.97
C ASN A 19 3.21 13.46 -1.49
N LEU A 20 4.12 12.82 -0.75
CA LEU A 20 3.90 11.53 -0.12
C LEU A 20 2.98 11.68 1.09
N GLY A 21 1.80 11.06 1.01
CA GLY A 21 0.90 10.92 2.15
C GLY A 21 1.19 9.65 2.94
N ALA A 22 1.24 8.51 2.25
CA ALA A 22 1.59 7.23 2.83
C ALA A 22 2.21 6.28 1.82
N TRP A 23 3.10 5.41 2.29
CA TRP A 23 3.45 4.20 1.56
C TRP A 23 2.30 3.19 1.62
N VAL A 24 2.10 2.44 0.54
CA VAL A 24 1.14 1.34 0.49
C VAL A 24 1.89 0.07 0.11
N VAL A 25 1.85 -0.92 0.99
CA VAL A 25 2.47 -2.24 0.76
C VAL A 25 1.41 -3.31 0.63
N LYS A 26 1.57 -4.16 -0.38
CA LYS A 26 0.65 -5.25 -0.64
C LYS A 26 1.03 -6.53 0.11
N CYS A 27 0.01 -7.15 0.70
CA CYS A 27 0.02 -8.48 1.29
C CYS A 27 -0.84 -9.42 0.45
N ASN A 28 -0.22 -10.45 -0.13
CA ASN A 28 -0.92 -11.53 -0.79
C ASN A 28 -1.12 -12.69 0.19
N PRO A 29 -2.36 -12.98 0.65
CA PRO A 29 -2.63 -14.07 1.58
C PRO A 29 -2.25 -15.47 1.08
N ALA A 30 -2.08 -15.65 -0.24
CA ALA A 30 -1.62 -16.91 -0.81
C ALA A 30 -0.09 -17.13 -0.64
N ILE A 31 0.65 -16.10 -0.25
CA ILE A 31 2.12 -16.12 -0.10
C ILE A 31 2.52 -15.75 1.34
N SER A 32 1.82 -14.79 1.95
CA SER A 32 2.08 -14.30 3.30
C SER A 32 1.17 -14.98 4.31
N ASN A 33 1.72 -15.42 5.46
CA ASN A 33 0.94 -15.96 6.57
C ASN A 33 0.19 -14.83 7.30
N LEU A 34 -0.98 -14.47 6.78
CA LEU A 34 -1.78 -13.36 7.32
C LEU A 34 -2.19 -13.57 8.80
N PRO A 35 -2.61 -14.77 9.26
CA PRO A 35 -2.87 -15.01 10.69
C PRO A 35 -1.68 -14.70 11.61
N GLU A 36 -0.46 -15.08 11.24
CA GLU A 36 0.74 -14.76 12.03
C GLU A 36 1.00 -13.25 12.08
N LEU A 37 0.82 -12.55 10.94
CA LEU A 37 0.94 -11.10 10.90
C LEU A 37 -0.10 -10.41 11.80
N ILE A 38 -1.34 -10.89 11.81
CA ILE A 38 -2.40 -10.36 12.68
C ILE A 38 -2.03 -10.54 14.15
N ALA A 39 -1.49 -11.70 14.52
CA ALA A 39 -1.12 -11.98 15.91
C ALA A 39 0.13 -11.23 16.38
N GLY A 40 1.11 -11.03 15.49
CA GLY A 40 2.43 -10.46 15.83
C GLY A 40 2.66 -9.01 15.42
N GLY A 41 1.75 -8.43 14.64
CA GLY A 41 1.96 -7.15 13.95
C GLY A 41 2.96 -7.28 12.78
N VAL A 42 3.22 -6.15 12.10
CA VAL A 42 4.17 -6.11 10.97
C VAL A 42 5.37 -5.24 11.33
N ARG A 43 6.57 -5.81 11.21
CA ARG A 43 7.84 -5.14 11.55
C ARG A 43 8.74 -4.82 10.37
N SER A 44 8.59 -5.55 9.28
CA SER A 44 9.31 -5.30 8.04
C SER A 44 8.47 -5.76 6.85
N TRP A 45 8.72 -5.18 5.68
CA TRP A 45 8.05 -5.59 4.45
C TRP A 45 8.97 -5.56 3.24
N CYS A 46 8.93 -6.60 2.41
CA CYS A 46 9.72 -6.63 1.17
C CYS A 46 9.28 -5.53 0.19
N VAL A 47 10.25 -4.81 -0.34
CA VAL A 47 10.06 -3.75 -1.34
C VAL A 47 11.00 -3.95 -2.52
N ARG A 48 10.60 -3.43 -3.68
CA ARG A 48 11.46 -3.43 -4.87
C ARG A 48 12.49 -2.33 -4.76
N GLU A 49 13.73 -2.66 -5.06
CA GLU A 49 14.80 -1.69 -5.19
C GLU A 49 14.53 -0.72 -6.35
N GLY A 50 14.62 0.57 -6.09
CA GLY A 50 14.51 1.60 -7.12
C GLY A 50 14.38 3.00 -6.53
N TYR A 51 13.86 3.93 -7.33
CA TYR A 51 13.68 5.32 -6.92
C TYR A 51 12.83 5.46 -5.64
N ARG A 52 11.69 4.75 -5.55
CA ARG A 52 10.76 4.88 -4.41
C ARG A 52 11.36 4.36 -3.11
N SER A 53 12.09 3.23 -3.16
CA SER A 53 12.72 2.69 -1.96
C SER A 53 13.77 3.63 -1.37
N ARG A 54 14.39 4.49 -2.20
CA ARG A 54 15.35 5.51 -1.76
C ARG A 54 14.70 6.74 -1.11
N LEU A 55 13.38 6.88 -1.17
CA LEU A 55 12.63 7.95 -0.50
C LEU A 55 12.07 7.53 0.86
N ILE A 56 12.24 6.25 1.22
CA ILE A 56 11.76 5.71 2.49
C ILE A 56 12.67 6.23 3.60
N GLU A 57 12.06 6.91 4.56
CA GLU A 57 12.69 7.45 5.76
C GLU A 57 11.84 7.09 6.98
N ALA A 58 12.38 7.26 8.19
CA ALA A 58 11.64 7.00 9.42
C ALA A 58 10.43 7.95 9.59
N GLY A 59 9.37 7.45 10.23
CA GLY A 59 8.21 8.25 10.63
C GLY A 59 7.15 8.45 9.55
N GLN A 60 7.39 8.01 8.32
CA GLN A 60 6.44 8.14 7.21
C GLN A 60 5.26 7.18 7.40
N PRO A 61 4.00 7.60 7.13
CA PRO A 61 2.86 6.71 7.21
C PRO A 61 2.95 5.53 6.25
N VAL A 62 2.49 4.36 6.69
CA VAL A 62 2.41 3.15 5.87
C VAL A 62 1.09 2.41 6.10
N LEU A 63 0.54 1.88 5.01
CA LEU A 63 -0.70 1.11 4.99
C LEU A 63 -0.44 -0.28 4.40
N LEU A 64 -1.00 -1.31 5.03
CA LEU A 64 -0.99 -2.68 4.53
C LEU A 64 -2.27 -2.94 3.72
N TRP A 65 -2.11 -3.11 2.42
CA TRP A 65 -3.17 -3.51 1.51
C TRP A 65 -3.19 -5.04 1.35
N VAL A 66 -4.22 -5.72 1.85
CA VAL A 66 -4.45 -7.13 1.52
C VAL A 66 -5.02 -7.24 0.12
N THR A 67 -4.41 -8.08 -0.72
CA THR A 67 -4.85 -8.31 -2.09
C THR A 67 -5.84 -9.46 -2.17
N GLY A 68 -6.75 -9.39 -3.13
CA GLY A 68 -7.70 -10.45 -3.44
C GLY A 68 -8.56 -10.07 -4.64
N ALA A 69 -9.24 -11.05 -5.22
CA ALA A 69 -10.31 -10.78 -6.18
C ALA A 69 -11.54 -10.19 -5.48
N THR A 70 -12.45 -9.58 -6.24
CA THR A 70 -13.74 -9.13 -5.71
C THR A 70 -14.48 -10.31 -5.05
N GLY A 71 -14.96 -10.13 -3.83
CA GLY A 71 -15.65 -11.17 -3.05
C GLY A 71 -14.74 -12.23 -2.43
N ALA A 72 -13.41 -12.11 -2.54
CA ALA A 72 -12.47 -13.01 -1.88
C ALA A 72 -12.55 -12.91 -0.35
N ARG A 73 -12.20 -14.00 0.34
CA ARG A 73 -11.98 -14.03 1.79
C ARG A 73 -10.54 -14.52 2.03
N PRO A 74 -9.67 -13.72 2.69
CA PRO A 74 -9.90 -12.37 3.21
C PRO A 74 -10.20 -11.32 2.12
N GLN A 75 -10.98 -10.29 2.47
CA GLN A 75 -11.37 -9.22 1.55
C GLN A 75 -10.19 -8.31 1.20
N ALA A 76 -10.12 -7.89 -0.07
CA ALA A 76 -9.11 -6.93 -0.51
C ALA A 76 -9.37 -5.56 0.11
N GLY A 77 -8.32 -4.84 0.52
CA GLY A 77 -8.47 -3.53 1.16
C GLY A 77 -7.36 -3.22 2.14
N ILE A 78 -7.54 -2.22 2.99
CA ILE A 78 -6.57 -1.83 4.02
C ILE A 78 -6.87 -2.60 5.31
N TRP A 79 -5.85 -3.28 5.83
CA TRP A 79 -5.97 -4.13 7.01
C TRP A 79 -5.10 -3.66 8.18
N ALA A 80 -4.04 -2.91 7.92
CA ALA A 80 -3.17 -2.39 8.95
C ALA A 80 -2.64 -1.01 8.56
N ALA A 81 -2.31 -0.22 9.58
CA ALA A 81 -1.72 1.10 9.42
C ALA A 81 -0.60 1.29 10.43
N GLY A 82 0.33 2.19 10.13
CA GLY A 82 1.42 2.50 11.03
C GLY A 82 2.45 3.40 10.39
N ARG A 83 3.72 3.23 10.78
CA ARG A 83 4.83 4.07 10.33
C ARG A 83 6.06 3.26 9.95
N THR A 84 6.85 3.79 9.04
CA THR A 84 8.23 3.36 8.82
C THR A 84 9.10 3.68 10.04
N THR A 85 10.07 2.84 10.34
CA THR A 85 10.99 3.04 11.49
C THR A 85 12.40 3.42 11.07
N GLY A 86 12.68 3.45 9.76
CA GLY A 86 14.00 3.75 9.20
C GLY A 86 14.03 3.69 7.68
N PRO A 87 15.20 3.93 7.07
CA PRO A 87 15.42 3.68 5.65
C PRO A 87 15.37 2.17 5.34
N VAL A 88 15.29 1.83 4.05
CA VAL A 88 15.35 0.43 3.62
C VAL A 88 16.68 -0.23 3.97
N GLU A 89 16.62 -1.52 4.28
CA GLU A 89 17.77 -2.35 4.62
C GLU A 89 17.73 -3.66 3.84
N TYR A 90 18.86 -4.35 3.74
CA TYR A 90 18.89 -5.71 3.22
C TYR A 90 18.68 -6.69 4.38
N SER A 91 17.67 -7.55 4.25
CA SER A 91 17.48 -8.71 5.13
C SER A 91 18.65 -9.69 5.04
N GLU A 92 18.75 -10.61 5.99
CA GLU A 92 19.76 -11.69 6.01
C GLU A 92 19.74 -12.55 4.73
N HIS A 93 18.61 -12.61 4.03
CA HIS A 93 18.44 -13.32 2.76
C HIS A 93 18.66 -12.45 1.52
N GLY A 94 19.26 -11.26 1.68
CA GLY A 94 19.61 -10.35 0.57
C GLY A 94 18.42 -9.64 -0.08
N LYS A 95 17.22 -9.69 0.51
CA LYS A 95 16.04 -8.94 0.02
C LYS A 95 16.00 -7.55 0.64
N LEU A 96 15.70 -6.53 -0.17
CA LEU A 96 15.45 -5.18 0.31
C LEU A 96 14.12 -5.12 1.07
N VAL A 97 14.15 -4.64 2.30
CA VAL A 97 13.01 -4.54 3.20
C VAL A 97 12.85 -3.11 3.71
N MET A 98 11.59 -2.69 3.86
CA MET A 98 11.19 -1.47 4.52
C MET A 98 10.88 -1.78 5.99
N PRO A 99 11.62 -1.22 6.96
CA PRO A 99 11.36 -1.43 8.38
C PRO A 99 10.14 -0.58 8.79
N VAL A 100 9.19 -1.21 9.49
CA VAL A 100 7.89 -0.63 9.82
C VAL A 100 7.43 -1.03 11.22
N THR A 101 6.41 -0.36 11.72
CA THR A 101 5.54 -0.87 12.77
C THR A 101 4.12 -0.57 12.35
N MET A 102 3.33 -1.63 12.13
CA MET A 102 1.92 -1.53 11.79
C MET A 102 1.10 -2.43 12.68
N ASP A 103 -0.05 -1.90 13.09
CA ASP A 103 -1.07 -2.61 13.84
C ASP A 103 -2.29 -2.83 12.95
N PHE A 104 -2.93 -3.99 13.10
CA PHE A 104 -4.13 -4.32 12.35
C PHE A 104 -5.31 -3.51 12.84
N LEU A 105 -6.11 -3.00 11.89
CA LEU A 105 -7.35 -2.31 12.17
C LEU A 105 -8.35 -3.28 12.82
N SER A 106 -9.14 -2.80 13.77
CA SER A 106 -10.24 -3.57 14.35
C SER A 106 -11.25 -4.02 13.30
N THR A 107 -11.43 -3.22 12.24
CA THR A 107 -12.25 -3.54 11.07
C THR A 107 -11.49 -3.13 9.82
N PRO A 108 -11.08 -4.09 8.96
CA PRO A 108 -10.43 -3.76 7.69
C PRO A 108 -11.35 -2.96 6.77
N VAL A 109 -10.79 -1.93 6.12
CA VAL A 109 -11.53 -1.10 5.15
C VAL A 109 -11.45 -1.77 3.78
N PRO A 110 -12.58 -2.21 3.21
CA PRO A 110 -12.56 -2.99 1.98
C PRO A 110 -12.34 -2.12 0.72
N ARG A 111 -11.84 -2.76 -0.34
CA ARG A 111 -11.58 -2.11 -1.63
C ARG A 111 -12.83 -1.45 -2.20
N GLU A 112 -14.00 -2.05 -2.03
CA GLU A 112 -15.28 -1.51 -2.50
C GLU A 112 -15.68 -0.18 -1.84
N GLU A 113 -15.18 0.13 -0.65
CA GLU A 113 -15.37 1.44 -0.02
C GLU A 113 -14.32 2.45 -0.48
N ILE A 114 -13.09 1.98 -0.75
CA ILE A 114 -11.96 2.83 -1.14
C ILE A 114 -12.03 3.24 -2.61
N ALA A 115 -12.22 2.27 -3.51
CA ALA A 115 -12.07 2.47 -4.96
C ALA A 115 -13.02 3.51 -5.58
N PRO A 116 -14.31 3.60 -5.16
CA PRO A 116 -15.19 4.66 -5.65
C PRO A 116 -14.77 6.07 -5.26
N ARG A 117 -14.12 6.22 -4.09
CA ARG A 117 -13.65 7.51 -3.57
C ARG A 117 -12.28 7.89 -4.11
N LEU A 118 -11.44 6.88 -4.36
CA LEU A 118 -10.04 7.04 -4.78
C LEU A 118 -9.73 6.15 -6.00
N PRO A 119 -10.37 6.38 -7.17
CA PRO A 119 -10.15 5.55 -8.36
C PRO A 119 -8.70 5.61 -8.87
N GLU A 120 -8.01 6.73 -8.62
CA GLU A 120 -6.63 6.97 -9.00
C GLU A 120 -5.59 6.48 -7.98
N LEU A 121 -6.01 5.93 -6.83
CA LEU A 121 -5.09 5.33 -5.87
C LEU A 121 -4.28 4.23 -6.57
N GLU A 122 -2.95 4.28 -6.48
CA GLU A 122 -2.11 3.46 -7.37
C GLU A 122 -2.33 1.96 -7.18
N VAL A 123 -2.56 1.49 -5.95
CA VAL A 123 -2.87 0.08 -5.68
C VAL A 123 -4.22 -0.36 -6.27
N VAL A 124 -5.14 0.58 -6.50
CA VAL A 124 -6.43 0.33 -7.17
C VAL A 124 -6.26 0.31 -8.68
N ARG A 125 -5.58 1.32 -9.23
CA ARG A 125 -5.37 1.54 -10.67
C ARG A 125 -4.36 0.56 -11.29
N GLN A 126 -3.34 0.16 -10.53
CA GLN A 126 -2.24 -0.70 -10.97
C GLN A 126 -2.00 -1.87 -9.98
N PRO A 127 -2.96 -2.80 -9.84
CA PRO A 127 -2.92 -3.84 -8.80
C PRO A 127 -1.72 -4.79 -8.92
N PHE A 128 -1.11 -4.90 -10.10
CA PHE A 128 0.04 -5.79 -10.37
C PHE A 128 1.41 -5.12 -10.16
N MET A 129 1.48 -3.83 -9.81
CA MET A 129 2.75 -3.14 -9.56
C MET A 129 3.48 -3.69 -8.34
N SER A 130 4.81 -3.74 -8.36
CA SER A 130 5.60 -4.17 -7.19
C SER A 130 5.46 -3.18 -6.04
N ASN A 131 5.70 -3.66 -4.81
CA ASN A 131 5.86 -2.77 -3.66
C ASN A 131 7.12 -1.89 -3.82
N PRO A 132 7.14 -0.66 -3.29
CA PRO A 132 6.01 0.01 -2.65
C PRO A 132 5.14 0.73 -3.69
N SER A 133 3.84 0.74 -3.42
CA SER A 133 2.91 1.72 -3.97
C SER A 133 2.77 2.90 -3.01
N PHE A 134 1.95 3.90 -3.33
CA PHE A 134 1.81 5.09 -2.49
C PHE A 134 0.39 5.68 -2.57
N ALA A 135 0.07 6.48 -1.56
CA ALA A 135 -1.01 7.45 -1.56
C ALA A 135 -0.39 8.85 -1.49
N THR A 136 -0.92 9.79 -2.28
CA THR A 136 -0.56 11.21 -2.12
C THR A 136 -1.08 11.76 -0.80
N THR A 137 -0.61 12.93 -0.38
CA THR A 137 -1.12 13.61 0.84
C THR A 137 -2.64 13.73 0.86
N THR A 138 -3.26 14.10 -0.27
CA THR A 138 -4.72 14.24 -0.38
C THR A 138 -5.45 12.89 -0.36
N GLN A 139 -4.89 11.85 -0.99
CA GLN A 139 -5.45 10.51 -0.96
C GLN A 139 -5.34 9.91 0.45
N TYR A 140 -4.21 10.12 1.13
CA TYR A 140 -3.99 9.62 2.48
C TYR A 140 -4.97 10.22 3.48
N ALA A 141 -5.31 11.51 3.37
CA ALA A 141 -6.33 12.13 4.22
C ALA A 141 -7.69 11.40 4.13
N VAL A 142 -8.10 10.99 2.92
CA VAL A 142 -9.34 10.21 2.72
C VAL A 142 -9.20 8.78 3.28
N LEU A 143 -8.02 8.17 3.14
CA LEU A 143 -7.76 6.84 3.71
C LEU A 143 -7.74 6.87 5.25
N ALA A 144 -7.19 7.92 5.84
CA ALA A 144 -7.14 8.11 7.28
C ALA A 144 -8.55 8.24 7.87
N ASP A 145 -9.41 9.07 7.26
CA ASP A 145 -10.83 9.17 7.60
C ASP A 145 -11.56 7.82 7.50
N LEU A 146 -11.35 7.08 6.40
CA LEU A 146 -11.90 5.74 6.22
C LEU A 146 -11.42 4.72 7.28
N CYS A 147 -10.18 4.83 7.72
CA CYS A 147 -9.59 3.90 8.69
C CYS A 147 -9.80 4.33 10.16
N GLY A 148 -10.26 5.57 10.40
CA GLY A 148 -10.54 6.11 11.73
C GLY A 148 -9.32 6.55 12.54
N PHE A 149 -8.28 7.10 11.90
CA PHE A 149 -7.10 7.67 12.58
C PHE A 149 -6.68 9.04 12.04
#